data_AF-A0A3B1E8J6-F1
#
_entry.id   AF-A0A3B1E8J6-F1
#
_cell.length_a   1.000
_cell.length_b   1.000
_cell.length_c   1.000
_cell.angle_alpha   90.00
_cell.angle_beta   90.00
_cell.angle_gamma   90.00
#
_symmetry.space_group_name_H-M   'P 1'
#
loop_
_entity.id
_entity.type
_entity.pdbx_description
1 polymer ?
#
loop_
_entity_poly.entity_id
_entity_poly.type
_entity_poly.pdbx_seq_one_letter_code
_entity_poly.pdbx_strand_id
1 'polypeptide(L)'
;MKRLTVLNFVCLILAAFIFLLKGDDRSTQRTGEGLVVDKAWLVENKNSETPQVDKRRPDQTFLAYPEWYMVFSPVEQADYLESHTSTTFPLLSHIHQIWDAYKIVSDQTKEDFEYNDKYHTMIKVISLSTTMEYGLKAWYETIVGRLTDTSPDEELAEEDRFNGKFTRDYSTFLGALPWYEFDFSSRLTSLWTETNFFGPHFVRKLERKYFLTTELLCKIAYAKLIKTGTRSMYEKPILTTVIILDKFPEGVNSHLEIEKIGATKSGNIIMRIPRYAGFSPAAIQLAKTGVVFKEIAGNNSAIMLTVLTPLQFKFKDDTVQVLFEQPITTKEDQKRIALVTTVPKLNSLLLQLIEKKILLEHIYDY
;
A
#
# COMPACT_ATOMS: atom_id res chain seq x y z
N MET A 1 -18.91 39.20 18.83
CA MET A 1 -18.60 38.61 17.50
C MET A 1 -17.36 37.73 17.52
N LYS A 2 -16.14 38.23 17.82
CA LYS A 2 -14.90 37.40 17.84
C LYS A 2 -14.98 36.14 18.71
N ARG A 3 -15.59 36.22 19.91
CA ARG A 3 -15.77 35.06 20.81
C ARG A 3 -16.68 33.96 20.22
N LEU A 4 -17.68 34.35 19.43
CA LEU A 4 -18.57 33.41 18.75
C LEU A 4 -17.87 32.73 17.56
N THR A 5 -17.06 33.48 16.82
CA THR A 5 -16.23 32.94 15.73
C THR A 5 -15.18 31.95 16.25
N VAL A 6 -14.53 32.27 17.38
CA VAL A 6 -13.56 31.36 18.04
C VAL A 6 -14.28 30.11 18.54
N LEU A 7 -15.44 30.26 19.20
CA LEU A 7 -16.24 29.12 19.67
C LEU A 7 -16.67 28.21 18.50
N ASN A 8 -17.16 28.79 17.40
CA ASN A 8 -17.54 28.02 16.21
C ASN A 8 -16.35 27.28 15.60
N PHE A 9 -15.17 27.90 15.56
CA PHE A 9 -13.96 27.25 15.07
C PHE A 9 -13.52 26.10 15.97
N VAL A 10 -13.58 26.28 17.29
CA VAL A 10 -13.30 25.21 18.28
C VAL A 10 -14.30 24.07 18.14
N CYS A 11 -15.59 24.38 18.01
CA CYS A 11 -16.63 23.37 17.80
C CYS A 11 -16.45 22.61 16.49
N LEU A 12 -16.04 23.29 15.40
CA LEU A 12 -15.73 22.64 14.12
C LEU A 12 -14.52 21.71 14.22
N ILE A 13 -13.45 22.14 14.89
CA ILE A 13 -12.27 21.29 15.14
C ILE A 13 -12.67 20.08 15.99
N LEU A 14 -13.43 20.30 17.06
CA LEU A 14 -13.89 19.22 17.94
C LEU A 14 -14.77 18.23 17.18
N ALA A 15 -15.69 18.71 16.35
CA ALA A 15 -16.56 17.87 15.53
C ALA A 15 -15.75 17.07 14.49
N ALA A 16 -14.78 17.69 13.81
CA ALA A 16 -13.87 17.00 12.90
C ALA A 16 -13.03 15.94 13.62
N PHE A 17 -12.55 16.24 14.83
CA PHE A 17 -11.79 15.31 15.65
C PHE A 17 -12.64 14.12 16.10
N ILE A 18 -13.86 14.36 16.60
CA ILE A 18 -14.81 13.29 16.97
C ILE A 18 -15.17 12.42 15.76
N PHE A 19 -15.38 13.03 14.59
CA PHE A 19 -15.66 12.30 13.36
C PHE A 19 -14.53 11.35 12.96
N LEU A 20 -13.27 11.81 13.05
CA LEU A 20 -12.09 11.00 12.74
C LEU A 20 -11.79 9.95 13.83
N LEU A 21 -12.12 10.23 15.09
CA LEU A 21 -11.89 9.34 16.23
C LEU A 21 -13.01 8.33 16.49
N LYS A 22 -14.10 8.39 15.73
CA LYS A 22 -15.17 7.39 15.85
C LYS A 22 -14.56 6.02 15.53
N GLY A 23 -14.43 5.17 16.56
CA GLY A 23 -13.75 3.87 16.43
C GLY A 23 -14.35 3.01 15.33
N ASP A 24 -13.50 2.20 14.70
CA ASP A 24 -13.87 1.23 13.68
C ASP A 24 -13.51 -0.19 14.12
N ASP A 25 -14.54 -0.98 14.41
CA ASP A 25 -14.42 -2.39 14.79
C ASP A 25 -13.91 -3.28 13.62
N ARG A 26 -13.77 -2.72 12.41
CA ARG A 26 -13.28 -3.39 11.19
C ARG A 26 -11.84 -3.00 10.82
N SER A 27 -11.09 -2.42 11.75
CA SER A 27 -9.69 -2.08 11.53
C SER A 27 -8.75 -3.31 11.69
N THR A 28 -7.45 -3.07 11.65
CA THR A 28 -6.39 -4.08 11.71
C THR A 28 -6.36 -4.79 13.07
N GLN A 29 -6.53 -6.11 13.07
CA GLN A 29 -6.53 -6.95 14.27
C GLN A 29 -5.18 -7.63 14.46
N ARG A 30 -4.51 -7.34 15.57
CA ARG A 30 -3.25 -7.99 15.96
C ARG A 30 -3.52 -9.42 16.44
N THR A 31 -2.67 -10.38 16.06
CA THR A 31 -2.85 -11.80 16.42
C THR A 31 -2.47 -12.12 17.87
N GLY A 32 -1.60 -11.32 18.50
CA GLY A 32 -1.14 -11.52 19.88
C GLY A 32 -0.59 -10.25 20.51
N GLU A 33 -0.45 -10.23 21.85
CA GLU A 33 0.10 -9.07 22.57
C GLU A 33 1.63 -9.01 22.42
N GLY A 34 2.18 -7.81 22.26
CA GLY A 34 3.63 -7.61 22.23
C GLY A 34 4.33 -8.26 21.03
N LEU A 35 5.59 -8.66 21.21
CA LEU A 35 6.40 -9.24 20.15
C LEU A 35 5.81 -10.58 19.72
N VAL A 36 5.34 -10.66 18.47
CA VAL A 36 4.80 -11.88 17.86
C VAL A 36 5.87 -12.57 17.04
N VAL A 37 6.72 -11.78 16.37
CA VAL A 37 7.81 -12.32 15.56
C VAL A 37 8.89 -12.93 16.46
N ASP A 38 9.41 -14.10 16.09
CA ASP A 38 10.52 -14.72 16.80
C ASP A 38 11.72 -13.76 16.81
N LYS A 39 12.20 -13.43 18.01
CA LYS A 39 13.36 -12.54 18.21
C LYS A 39 14.60 -13.06 17.47
N ALA A 40 14.73 -14.38 17.27
CA ALA A 40 15.80 -14.95 16.47
C ALA A 40 15.74 -14.55 14.98
N TRP A 41 14.58 -14.10 14.48
CA TRP A 41 14.40 -13.61 13.11
C TRP A 41 14.56 -12.09 13.01
N LEU A 42 14.59 -11.38 14.14
CA LEU A 42 14.76 -9.92 14.21
C LEU A 42 16.23 -9.54 14.40
N VAL A 43 17.07 -9.98 13.46
CA VAL A 43 18.52 -9.79 13.52
C VAL A 43 19.06 -9.26 12.20
N GLU A 44 20.10 -8.43 12.29
CA GLU A 44 20.83 -7.92 11.13
C GLU A 44 21.87 -8.93 10.64
N ASN A 45 21.94 -9.11 9.32
CA ASN A 45 22.93 -9.98 8.70
C ASN A 45 24.31 -9.33 8.63
N LYS A 46 25.16 -9.63 9.61
CA LYS A 46 26.52 -9.08 9.73
C LYS A 46 27.48 -9.54 8.62
N ASN A 47 27.20 -10.67 7.97
CA ASN A 47 28.09 -11.29 6.98
C ASN A 47 27.48 -11.29 5.58
N SER A 48 26.70 -10.27 5.25
CA SER A 48 26.02 -10.19 3.97
C SER A 48 26.99 -10.15 2.79
N GLU A 49 26.78 -11.07 1.83
CA GLU A 49 27.50 -11.16 0.55
C GLU A 49 26.92 -10.23 -0.53
N THR A 50 25.79 -9.55 -0.26
CA THR A 50 25.18 -8.55 -1.14
C THR A 50 26.06 -7.30 -1.28
N PRO A 51 26.18 -6.67 -2.48
CA PRO A 51 26.92 -5.41 -2.64
C PRO A 51 26.41 -4.30 -1.71
N GLN A 52 27.32 -3.49 -1.15
CA GLN A 52 26.97 -2.48 -0.13
C GLN A 52 25.91 -1.47 -0.58
N VAL A 53 25.93 -1.06 -1.85
CA VAL A 53 24.96 -0.11 -2.43
C VAL A 53 23.56 -0.70 -2.57
N ASP A 54 23.43 -2.03 -2.52
CA ASP A 54 22.17 -2.75 -2.65
C ASP A 54 21.65 -3.25 -1.28
N LYS A 55 22.40 -3.04 -0.19
CA LYS A 55 21.96 -3.44 1.16
C LYS A 55 20.88 -2.50 1.69
N ARG A 56 19.92 -3.07 2.39
CA ARG A 56 18.84 -2.34 3.05
C ARG A 56 18.65 -2.84 4.46
N ARG A 57 18.09 -1.98 5.31
CA ARG A 57 17.93 -2.30 6.73
C ARG A 57 16.82 -3.33 6.93
N PRO A 58 16.99 -4.31 7.83
CA PRO A 58 16.04 -5.40 8.03
C PRO A 58 14.68 -4.93 8.56
N ASP A 59 14.60 -3.81 9.29
CA ASP A 59 13.34 -3.24 9.78
C ASP A 59 12.40 -2.81 8.65
N GLN A 60 12.94 -2.51 7.45
CA GLN A 60 12.15 -2.00 6.35
C GLN A 60 11.17 -3.05 5.78
N THR A 61 11.39 -4.36 5.95
CA THR A 61 10.38 -5.37 5.53
C THR A 61 9.05 -5.17 6.26
N PHE A 62 9.09 -4.68 7.50
CA PHE A 62 7.89 -4.38 8.29
C PHE A 62 7.38 -2.97 8.01
N LEU A 63 8.30 -1.99 8.01
CA LEU A 63 7.94 -0.59 7.83
C LEU A 63 7.44 -0.26 6.42
N ALA A 64 7.80 -1.06 5.41
CA ALA A 64 7.29 -0.90 4.05
C ALA A 64 5.78 -1.20 3.94
N TYR A 65 5.18 -1.93 4.89
CA TYR A 65 3.75 -2.22 4.84
C TYR A 65 2.87 -0.95 4.84
N PRO A 66 2.99 -0.02 5.82
CA PRO A 66 2.24 1.23 5.77
C PRO A 66 2.46 2.07 4.51
N GLU A 67 3.66 2.03 3.92
CA GLU A 67 3.95 2.68 2.64
C GLU A 67 3.13 2.03 1.51
N TRP A 68 3.16 0.71 1.41
CA TRP A 68 2.42 -0.05 0.40
C TRP A 68 0.92 -0.06 0.58
N TYR A 69 0.43 0.16 1.80
CA TYR A 69 -0.98 0.38 2.04
C TYR A 69 -1.51 1.59 1.25
N MET A 70 -0.67 2.57 0.95
CA MET A 70 -0.99 3.69 0.05
C MET A 70 -1.15 3.29 -1.42
N VAL A 71 -0.75 2.08 -1.80
CA VAL A 71 -1.00 1.48 -3.10
C VAL A 71 -2.24 0.57 -3.04
N PHE A 72 -2.36 -0.24 -1.99
CA PHE A 72 -3.51 -1.15 -1.82
C PHE A 72 -4.83 -0.41 -1.64
N SER A 73 -4.82 0.71 -0.90
CA SER A 73 -6.01 1.49 -0.62
C SER A 73 -6.66 2.07 -1.90
N PRO A 74 -5.90 2.73 -2.82
CA PRO A 74 -6.42 3.10 -4.13
C PRO A 74 -6.85 1.93 -5.02
N VAL A 75 -6.20 0.76 -4.93
CA VAL A 75 -6.63 -0.43 -5.67
C VAL A 75 -8.01 -0.89 -5.20
N GLU A 76 -8.23 -0.96 -3.89
CA GLU A 76 -9.53 -1.28 -3.30
C GLU A 76 -10.60 -0.24 -3.67
N GLN A 77 -10.23 1.04 -3.67
CA GLN A 77 -11.11 2.11 -4.12
C GLN A 77 -11.48 1.96 -5.60
N ALA A 78 -10.52 1.66 -6.47
CA ALA A 78 -10.77 1.43 -7.88
C ALA A 78 -11.71 0.23 -8.11
N ASP A 79 -11.51 -0.88 -7.39
CA ASP A 79 -12.39 -2.06 -7.44
C ASP A 79 -13.82 -1.71 -7.05
N TYR A 80 -13.99 -0.93 -5.98
CA TYR A 80 -15.31 -0.56 -5.47
C TYR A 80 -16.06 0.38 -6.42
N LEU A 81 -15.35 1.37 -6.98
CA LEU A 81 -15.92 2.39 -7.85
C LEU A 81 -16.35 1.89 -9.23
N GLU A 82 -16.09 0.63 -9.59
CA GLU A 82 -16.60 0.03 -10.82
C GLU A 82 -18.14 -0.10 -10.81
N SER A 83 -18.72 -0.25 -9.62
CA SER A 83 -20.16 -0.49 -9.45
C SER A 83 -20.81 0.37 -8.36
N HIS A 84 -20.03 1.13 -7.59
CA HIS A 84 -20.51 1.97 -6.50
C HIS A 84 -19.98 3.40 -6.64
N THR A 85 -20.62 4.34 -5.94
CA THR A 85 -20.14 5.72 -5.86
C THR A 85 -19.10 5.86 -4.75
N SER A 86 -18.33 6.95 -4.78
CA SER A 86 -17.43 7.30 -3.68
C SER A 86 -18.15 7.66 -2.38
N THR A 87 -19.47 7.89 -2.44
CA THR A 87 -20.30 8.28 -1.30
C THR A 87 -20.31 7.21 -0.20
N THR A 88 -20.28 5.93 -0.59
CA THR A 88 -20.37 4.78 0.31
C THR A 88 -19.03 4.10 0.59
N PHE A 89 -17.93 4.57 -0.04
CA PHE A 89 -16.61 3.99 0.18
C PHE A 89 -16.10 4.27 1.62
N PRO A 90 -15.59 3.27 2.35
CA PRO A 90 -15.28 3.38 3.78
C PRO A 90 -13.94 4.09 4.07
N LEU A 91 -13.80 5.34 3.66
CA LEU A 91 -12.56 6.13 3.80
C LEU A 91 -12.00 6.20 5.23
N LEU A 92 -12.85 6.30 6.25
CA LEU A 92 -12.40 6.35 7.64
C LEU A 92 -11.77 5.03 8.10
N SER A 93 -12.31 3.90 7.63
CA SER A 93 -11.74 2.57 7.90
C SER A 93 -10.31 2.48 7.36
N HIS A 94 -10.07 3.02 6.17
CA HIS A 94 -8.73 3.06 5.59
C HIS A 94 -7.75 3.93 6.41
N ILE A 95 -8.23 5.03 7.01
CA ILE A 95 -7.44 5.85 7.93
C ILE A 95 -7.06 5.05 9.18
N HIS A 96 -7.99 4.31 9.80
CA HIS A 96 -7.65 3.51 10.98
C HIS A 96 -6.72 2.36 10.63
N GLN A 97 -6.95 1.69 9.49
CA GLN A 97 -6.15 0.56 9.03
C GLN A 97 -4.67 0.93 8.83
N ILE A 98 -4.35 2.09 8.25
CA ILE A 98 -2.96 2.53 8.08
C ILE A 98 -2.27 2.81 9.43
N TRP A 99 -2.96 3.48 10.36
CA TRP A 99 -2.39 3.81 11.68
C TRP A 99 -2.24 2.59 12.58
N ASP A 100 -3.20 1.69 12.58
CA ASP A 100 -3.12 0.45 13.36
C ASP A 100 -2.03 -0.46 12.84
N ALA A 101 -1.92 -0.61 11.51
CA ALA A 101 -0.84 -1.39 10.93
C ALA A 101 0.52 -0.75 11.22
N TYR A 102 0.66 0.58 11.10
CA TYR A 102 1.89 1.30 11.45
C TYR A 102 2.29 1.06 12.91
N LYS A 103 1.33 1.12 13.84
CA LYS A 103 1.56 0.83 15.25
C LYS A 103 2.04 -0.62 15.44
N ILE A 104 1.37 -1.59 14.82
CA ILE A 104 1.70 -3.01 14.96
C ILE A 104 3.12 -3.29 14.43
N VAL A 105 3.46 -2.81 13.23
CA VAL A 105 4.80 -3.06 12.65
C VAL A 105 5.90 -2.33 13.42
N SER A 106 5.64 -1.11 13.91
CA SER A 106 6.60 -0.38 14.75
C SER A 106 6.85 -1.07 16.09
N ASP A 107 5.80 -1.66 16.67
CA ASP A 107 5.93 -2.44 17.91
C ASP A 107 6.79 -3.70 17.73
N GLN A 108 6.82 -4.30 16.54
CA GLN A 108 7.67 -5.46 16.26
C GLN A 108 9.15 -5.12 16.07
N THR A 109 9.46 -3.88 15.65
CA THR A 109 10.83 -3.50 15.29
C THR A 109 11.55 -2.71 16.37
N LYS A 110 10.83 -2.03 17.27
CA LYS A 110 11.38 -0.99 18.17
C LYS A 110 12.48 -1.44 19.15
N GLU A 111 12.47 -2.69 19.61
CA GLU A 111 13.43 -3.18 20.61
C GLU A 111 14.61 -3.96 19.99
N ASP A 112 14.44 -4.44 18.75
CA ASP A 112 15.35 -5.41 18.13
C ASP A 112 16.18 -4.82 16.98
N PHE A 113 15.75 -3.70 16.42
CA PHE A 113 16.50 -2.93 15.42
C PHE A 113 16.81 -1.51 15.91
N GLU A 114 17.90 -0.93 15.40
CA GLU A 114 18.14 0.51 15.59
C GLU A 114 16.96 1.31 15.03
N TYR A 115 16.56 2.39 15.70
CA TYR A 115 15.42 3.19 15.27
C TYR A 115 15.72 3.91 13.94
N ASN A 116 14.89 3.66 12.94
CA ASN A 116 15.03 4.23 11.59
C ASN A 116 14.27 5.54 11.45
N ASP A 117 14.82 6.61 12.04
CA ASP A 117 14.14 7.92 12.16
C ASP A 117 13.65 8.47 10.81
N LYS A 118 14.48 8.37 9.76
CA LYS A 118 14.12 8.83 8.41
C LYS A 118 12.89 8.10 7.87
N TYR A 119 12.84 6.77 8.00
CA TYR A 119 11.76 5.97 7.44
C TYR A 119 10.47 6.08 8.27
N HIS A 120 10.57 6.10 9.61
CA HIS A 120 9.42 6.39 10.47
C HIS A 120 8.84 7.80 10.21
N THR A 121 9.71 8.80 10.01
CA THR A 121 9.27 10.17 9.67
C THR A 121 8.55 10.19 8.32
N MET A 122 9.12 9.53 7.30
CA MET A 122 8.47 9.38 6.00
C MET A 122 7.06 8.77 6.14
N ILE A 123 6.93 7.63 6.83
CA ILE A 123 5.63 6.96 7.05
C ILE A 123 4.64 7.88 7.75
N LYS A 124 5.06 8.60 8.80
CA LYS A 124 4.18 9.54 9.52
C LYS A 124 3.68 10.66 8.61
N VAL A 125 4.57 11.23 7.78
CA VAL A 125 4.20 12.30 6.85
C VAL A 125 3.20 11.80 5.81
N ILE A 126 3.46 10.66 5.16
CA ILE A 126 2.54 10.11 4.16
C ILE A 126 1.20 9.72 4.81
N SER A 127 1.21 9.10 5.99
CA SER A 127 -0.01 8.67 6.70
C SER A 127 -0.85 9.88 7.15
N LEU A 128 -0.20 10.96 7.60
CA LEU A 128 -0.89 12.20 7.96
C LEU A 128 -1.50 12.88 6.72
N SER A 129 -0.77 12.93 5.61
CA SER A 129 -1.27 13.46 4.34
C SER A 129 -2.52 12.69 3.87
N THR A 130 -2.48 11.36 3.95
CA THR A 130 -3.62 10.50 3.64
C THR A 130 -4.78 10.72 4.59
N THR A 131 -4.51 10.86 5.89
CA THR A 131 -5.55 11.16 6.89
C THR A 131 -6.28 12.46 6.56
N MET A 132 -5.55 13.48 6.12
CA MET A 132 -6.16 14.75 5.70
C MET A 132 -6.98 14.58 4.42
N GLU A 133 -6.42 13.94 3.39
CA GLU A 133 -7.13 13.70 2.13
C GLU A 133 -8.40 12.88 2.34
N TYR A 134 -8.29 11.72 2.96
CA TYR A 134 -9.41 10.81 3.18
C TYR A 134 -10.40 11.38 4.19
N GLY A 135 -9.95 12.14 5.20
CA GLY A 135 -10.82 12.80 6.15
C GLY A 135 -11.68 13.88 5.47
N LEU A 136 -11.09 14.71 4.61
CA LEU A 136 -11.81 15.71 3.83
C LEU A 136 -12.80 15.06 2.84
N LYS A 137 -12.36 14.01 2.14
CA LYS A 137 -13.22 13.23 1.25
C LYS A 137 -14.39 12.62 2.04
N ALA A 138 -14.12 11.93 3.15
CA ALA A 138 -15.15 11.29 3.97
C ALA A 138 -16.18 12.29 4.50
N TRP A 139 -15.72 13.44 4.97
CA TRP A 139 -16.60 14.51 5.43
C TRP A 139 -17.47 15.07 4.31
N TYR A 140 -16.85 15.36 3.16
CA TYR A 140 -17.54 15.88 1.99
C TYR A 140 -18.58 14.89 1.45
N GLU A 141 -18.22 13.62 1.32
CA GLU A 141 -19.13 12.56 0.87
C GLU A 141 -20.29 12.33 1.86
N THR A 142 -20.02 12.40 3.16
CA THR A 142 -21.05 12.24 4.20
C THR A 142 -22.10 13.35 4.16
N ILE A 143 -21.72 14.57 3.74
CA ILE A 143 -22.62 15.73 3.75
C ILE A 143 -23.15 16.02 2.36
N VAL A 144 -22.26 16.34 1.42
CA VAL A 144 -22.62 16.79 0.08
C VAL A 144 -22.90 15.57 -0.81
N GLY A 145 -22.01 14.58 -0.79
CA GLY A 145 -22.15 13.37 -1.61
C GLY A 145 -23.49 12.66 -1.36
N ARG A 146 -23.86 12.45 -0.09
CA ARG A 146 -25.16 11.85 0.27
C ARG A 146 -26.39 12.65 -0.17
N LEU A 147 -26.28 13.97 -0.29
CA LEU A 147 -27.39 14.80 -0.74
C LEU A 147 -27.56 14.80 -2.26
N THR A 148 -26.48 14.52 -3.00
CA THR A 148 -26.50 14.51 -4.48
C THR A 148 -26.62 13.11 -5.07
N ASP A 149 -26.20 12.09 -4.32
CA ASP A 149 -26.31 10.68 -4.67
C ASP A 149 -27.67 10.10 -4.26
N THR A 150 -28.74 10.59 -4.90
CA THR A 150 -30.12 10.29 -4.53
C THR A 150 -30.69 9.01 -5.16
N SER A 151 -29.97 8.43 -6.13
CA SER A 151 -30.38 7.23 -6.86
C SER A 151 -29.20 6.25 -7.00
N PRO A 152 -28.64 5.75 -5.89
CA PRO A 152 -27.45 4.89 -5.93
C PRO A 152 -27.70 3.53 -6.62
N ASP A 153 -28.96 3.10 -6.72
CA ASP A 153 -29.37 1.85 -7.38
C ASP A 153 -29.61 2.02 -8.91
N GLU A 154 -29.52 3.24 -9.43
CA GLU A 154 -29.60 3.54 -10.86
C GLU A 154 -28.19 3.51 -11.51
N GLU A 155 -28.11 3.76 -12.82
CA GLU A 155 -26.83 3.81 -13.53
C GLU A 155 -25.94 4.94 -12.98
N LEU A 156 -24.67 4.63 -12.67
CA LEU A 156 -23.71 5.61 -12.17
C LEU A 156 -23.62 6.84 -13.08
N ALA A 157 -23.55 8.05 -12.50
CA ALA A 157 -23.28 9.25 -13.28
C ALA A 157 -21.97 9.11 -14.08
N GLU A 158 -21.90 9.76 -15.25
CA GLU A 158 -20.71 9.72 -16.10
C GLU A 158 -19.44 10.15 -15.34
N GLU A 159 -19.55 11.13 -14.46
CA GLU A 159 -18.46 11.61 -13.62
C GLU A 159 -18.04 10.61 -12.53
N ASP A 160 -18.97 9.81 -11.99
CA ASP A 160 -18.62 8.73 -11.04
C ASP A 160 -17.89 7.60 -11.77
N ARG A 161 -18.31 7.24 -12.99
CA ARG A 161 -17.56 6.29 -13.85
C ARG A 161 -16.19 6.82 -14.24
N PHE A 162 -16.09 8.11 -14.57
CA PHE A 162 -14.82 8.77 -14.80
C PHE A 162 -13.92 8.66 -13.55
N ASN A 163 -14.47 8.88 -12.36
CA ASN A 163 -13.72 8.78 -11.11
C ASN A 163 -13.20 7.35 -10.87
N GLY A 164 -14.01 6.32 -11.13
CA GLY A 164 -13.57 4.93 -11.07
C GLY A 164 -12.41 4.64 -12.02
N LYS A 165 -12.52 5.05 -13.29
CA LYS A 165 -11.45 4.90 -14.29
C LYS A 165 -10.19 5.68 -13.89
N PHE A 166 -10.33 6.92 -13.46
CA PHE A 166 -9.22 7.75 -12.96
C PHE A 166 -8.51 7.05 -11.80
N THR A 167 -9.27 6.54 -10.83
CA THR A 167 -8.72 5.84 -9.66
C THR A 167 -7.99 4.56 -10.06
N ARG A 168 -8.52 3.77 -11.00
CA ARG A 168 -7.88 2.58 -11.55
C ARG A 168 -6.57 2.88 -12.27
N ASP A 169 -6.57 3.91 -13.12
CA ASP A 169 -5.38 4.33 -13.85
C ASP A 169 -4.31 4.83 -12.87
N TYR A 170 -4.73 5.59 -11.85
CA TYR A 170 -3.85 6.07 -10.79
C TYR A 170 -3.28 4.93 -9.94
N SER A 171 -4.10 3.97 -9.49
CA SER A 171 -3.65 2.84 -8.69
C SER A 171 -2.64 1.96 -9.45
N THR A 172 -2.87 1.76 -10.75
CA THR A 172 -1.94 1.01 -11.62
C THR A 172 -0.59 1.72 -11.73
N PHE A 173 -0.59 3.04 -11.82
CA PHE A 173 0.62 3.85 -11.90
C PHE A 173 1.46 3.81 -10.60
N LEU A 174 0.80 3.83 -9.44
CA LEU A 174 1.46 3.83 -8.12
C LEU A 174 2.30 2.57 -7.86
N GLY A 175 2.03 1.46 -8.55
CA GLY A 175 2.82 0.23 -8.40
C GLY A 175 4.26 0.35 -8.90
N ALA A 176 4.60 1.40 -9.65
CA ALA A 176 5.90 1.56 -10.29
C ALA A 176 6.54 2.95 -10.11
N LEU A 177 5.75 4.03 -10.13
CA LEU A 177 6.26 5.40 -10.16
C LEU A 177 5.68 6.26 -9.03
N PRO A 178 6.44 7.27 -8.55
CA PRO A 178 5.95 8.19 -7.52
C PRO A 178 4.70 8.96 -7.98
N TRP A 179 3.70 9.08 -7.11
CA TRP A 179 2.39 9.67 -7.41
C TRP A 179 2.42 11.04 -8.11
N TYR A 180 3.40 11.88 -7.79
CA TYR A 180 3.51 13.24 -8.34
C TYR A 180 3.89 13.24 -9.82
N GLU A 181 4.34 12.12 -10.37
CA GLU A 181 4.60 11.96 -11.80
C GLU A 181 3.33 11.63 -12.61
N PHE A 182 2.20 11.32 -11.96
CA PHE A 182 0.94 11.02 -12.65
C PHE A 182 0.38 12.25 -13.40
N ASP A 183 -0.17 12.03 -14.59
CA ASP A 183 -0.71 13.11 -15.43
C ASP A 183 -2.13 13.55 -15.02
N PHE A 184 -2.20 14.24 -13.89
CA PHE A 184 -3.46 14.83 -13.41
C PHE A 184 -4.04 15.91 -14.34
N SER A 185 -3.21 16.55 -15.18
CA SER A 185 -3.66 17.62 -16.08
C SER A 185 -4.47 17.07 -17.25
N SER A 186 -4.04 15.95 -17.82
CA SER A 186 -4.81 15.21 -18.83
C SER A 186 -6.14 14.72 -18.25
N ARG A 187 -6.14 14.19 -17.01
CA ARG A 187 -7.40 13.78 -16.34
C ARG A 187 -8.38 14.93 -16.14
N LEU A 188 -7.89 16.11 -15.76
CA LEU A 188 -8.76 17.28 -15.63
C LEU A 188 -9.37 17.66 -16.99
N THR A 189 -8.59 17.59 -18.07
CA THR A 189 -9.10 17.84 -19.42
C THR A 189 -10.18 16.81 -19.79
N SER A 190 -9.89 15.52 -19.64
CA SER A 190 -10.83 14.43 -19.89
C SER A 190 -12.12 14.56 -19.08
N LEU A 191 -12.07 14.97 -17.81
CA LEU A 191 -13.28 15.21 -17.01
C LEU A 191 -14.22 16.19 -17.71
N TRP A 192 -13.71 17.27 -18.30
CA TRP A 192 -14.52 18.30 -18.94
C TRP A 192 -14.87 17.99 -20.40
N THR A 193 -14.10 17.16 -21.09
CA THR A 193 -14.33 16.83 -22.50
C THR A 193 -15.06 15.50 -22.73
N GLU A 194 -14.95 14.54 -21.81
CA GLU A 194 -15.51 13.19 -21.96
C GLU A 194 -16.79 12.95 -21.13
N THR A 195 -17.17 13.88 -20.24
CA THR A 195 -18.43 13.79 -19.48
C THR A 195 -19.35 14.99 -19.78
N ASN A 196 -20.60 14.69 -20.11
CA ASN A 196 -21.60 15.68 -20.51
C ASN A 196 -22.11 16.47 -19.31
N PHE A 197 -22.30 17.78 -19.48
CA PHE A 197 -22.86 18.61 -18.41
C PHE A 197 -24.33 18.31 -18.11
N PHE A 198 -25.08 17.89 -19.13
CA PHE A 198 -26.51 17.58 -19.03
C PHE A 198 -26.74 16.06 -19.10
N GLY A 199 -27.89 15.61 -18.60
CA GLY A 199 -28.29 14.20 -18.60
C GLY A 199 -28.93 13.78 -17.28
N PRO A 200 -29.20 12.47 -17.11
CA PRO A 200 -29.63 11.89 -15.83
C PRO A 200 -28.68 12.26 -14.69
N HIS A 201 -29.18 12.27 -13.46
CA HIS A 201 -28.41 12.63 -12.26
C HIS A 201 -27.76 14.02 -12.30
N PHE A 202 -28.37 15.00 -12.98
CA PHE A 202 -27.81 16.34 -13.20
C PHE A 202 -27.18 16.99 -11.95
N VAL A 203 -27.83 16.90 -10.79
CA VAL A 203 -27.30 17.44 -9.53
C VAL A 203 -26.00 16.74 -9.11
N ARG A 204 -25.94 15.40 -9.21
CA ARG A 204 -24.73 14.60 -8.98
C ARG A 204 -23.62 14.96 -9.96
N LYS A 205 -23.93 15.11 -11.25
CA LYS A 205 -22.95 15.50 -12.28
C LYS A 205 -22.28 16.83 -11.96
N LEU A 206 -23.07 17.86 -11.65
CA LEU A 206 -22.56 19.19 -11.27
C LEU A 206 -21.64 19.12 -10.05
N GLU A 207 -22.11 18.41 -9.03
CA GLU A 207 -21.40 18.25 -7.78
C GLU A 207 -20.07 17.49 -7.99
N ARG A 208 -20.08 16.38 -8.74
CA ARG A 208 -18.88 15.62 -9.08
C ARG A 208 -17.90 16.42 -9.93
N LYS A 209 -18.37 17.18 -10.93
CA LYS A 209 -17.49 18.08 -11.70
C LYS A 209 -16.79 19.08 -10.81
N TYR A 210 -17.49 19.69 -9.85
CA TYR A 210 -16.90 20.60 -8.88
C TYR A 210 -15.85 19.89 -8.00
N PHE A 211 -16.21 18.77 -7.41
CA PHE A 211 -15.35 18.03 -6.49
C PHE A 211 -14.08 17.50 -7.17
N LEU A 212 -14.23 16.77 -8.28
CA LEU A 212 -13.12 16.18 -9.03
C LEU A 212 -12.22 17.24 -9.65
N THR A 213 -12.78 18.36 -10.12
CA THR A 213 -11.97 19.51 -10.58
C THR A 213 -11.11 20.05 -9.45
N THR A 214 -11.69 20.23 -8.26
CA THR A 214 -10.97 20.74 -7.09
C THR A 214 -9.85 19.77 -6.68
N GLU A 215 -10.15 18.47 -6.62
CA GLU A 215 -9.16 17.43 -6.31
C GLU A 215 -8.00 17.44 -7.31
N LEU A 216 -8.30 17.38 -8.62
CA LEU A 216 -7.28 17.34 -9.66
C LEU A 216 -6.43 18.62 -9.66
N LEU A 217 -7.03 19.80 -9.47
CA LEU A 217 -6.27 21.05 -9.36
C LEU A 217 -5.34 21.06 -8.14
N CYS A 218 -5.80 20.59 -6.98
CA CYS A 218 -4.96 20.43 -5.80
C CYS A 218 -3.80 19.45 -6.05
N LYS A 219 -4.06 18.30 -6.68
CA LYS A 219 -3.02 17.31 -7.03
C LYS A 219 -2.02 17.87 -8.04
N ILE A 220 -2.46 18.61 -9.06
CA ILE A 220 -1.59 19.29 -10.04
C ILE A 220 -0.69 20.30 -9.33
N ALA A 221 -1.26 21.18 -8.50
CA ALA A 221 -0.50 22.18 -7.78
C ALA A 221 0.54 21.53 -6.84
N TYR A 222 0.13 20.51 -6.10
CA TYR A 222 1.01 19.82 -5.16
C TYR A 222 2.12 19.03 -5.87
N ALA A 223 1.78 18.29 -6.93
CA ALA A 223 2.77 17.59 -7.74
C ALA A 223 3.81 18.54 -8.34
N LYS A 224 3.39 19.72 -8.82
CA LYS A 224 4.31 20.78 -9.29
C LYS A 224 5.24 21.25 -8.17
N LEU A 225 4.70 21.56 -6.99
CA LEU A 225 5.50 21.99 -5.83
C LEU A 225 6.57 20.95 -5.46
N ILE A 226 6.22 19.66 -5.47
CA ILE A 226 7.18 18.57 -5.19
C ILE A 226 8.26 18.48 -6.28
N LYS A 227 7.87 18.54 -7.56
CA LYS A 227 8.82 18.48 -8.68
C LYS A 227 9.79 19.66 -8.68
N THR A 228 9.36 20.86 -8.26
CA THR A 228 10.20 22.06 -8.22
C THR A 228 10.98 22.22 -6.92
N GLY A 229 10.42 21.80 -5.78
CA GLY A 229 10.95 22.11 -4.45
C GLY A 229 11.70 20.98 -3.74
N THR A 230 11.50 19.72 -4.13
CA THR A 230 12.00 18.56 -3.35
C THR A 230 12.80 17.54 -4.16
N ARG A 231 13.28 17.88 -5.36
CA ARG A 231 14.25 17.05 -6.11
C ARG A 231 15.52 16.73 -5.30
N SER A 232 15.83 17.50 -4.26
CA SER A 232 16.94 17.27 -3.33
C SER A 232 16.61 16.36 -2.15
N MET A 233 15.33 16.10 -1.85
CA MET A 233 14.88 15.36 -0.66
C MET A 233 14.41 13.93 -0.97
N TYR A 234 13.97 13.66 -2.20
CA TYR A 234 13.57 12.33 -2.66
C TYR A 234 14.65 11.78 -3.60
N GLU A 235 15.41 10.80 -3.13
CA GLU A 235 16.34 10.05 -3.98
C GLU A 235 15.58 9.35 -5.11
N LYS A 236 16.23 9.18 -6.26
CA LYS A 236 15.62 8.50 -7.41
C LYS A 236 15.22 7.07 -6.98
N PRO A 237 13.98 6.63 -7.26
CA PRO A 237 13.55 5.28 -6.90
C PRO A 237 14.50 4.22 -7.48
N ILE A 238 15.04 3.37 -6.62
CA ILE A 238 15.82 2.19 -7.04
C ILE A 238 14.82 1.10 -7.39
N LEU A 239 14.61 0.88 -8.69
CA LEU A 239 13.61 -0.04 -9.23
C LEU A 239 14.04 -1.52 -9.24
N THR A 240 15.26 -1.82 -8.77
CA THR A 240 15.81 -3.17 -8.72
C THR A 240 16.45 -3.49 -7.37
N THR A 241 16.43 -4.76 -7.02
CA THR A 241 17.02 -5.29 -5.78
C THR A 241 17.92 -6.45 -6.10
N VAL A 242 18.92 -6.67 -5.26
CA VAL A 242 19.82 -7.81 -5.38
C VAL A 242 19.33 -8.94 -4.49
N ILE A 243 19.31 -10.14 -5.04
CA ILE A 243 19.08 -11.38 -4.30
C ILE A 243 20.29 -12.30 -4.45
N ILE A 244 20.47 -13.17 -3.48
CA ILE A 244 21.44 -14.26 -3.53
C ILE A 244 20.68 -15.57 -3.48
N LEU A 245 20.94 -16.45 -4.44
CA LEU A 245 20.34 -17.77 -4.58
C LEU A 245 21.38 -18.86 -4.36
N ASP A 246 20.94 -20.01 -3.82
CA ASP A 246 21.77 -21.18 -3.62
C ASP A 246 22.35 -21.77 -4.91
N LYS A 247 21.61 -21.65 -6.02
CA LYS A 247 22.00 -22.14 -7.35
C LYS A 247 21.38 -21.29 -8.45
N PHE A 248 21.80 -21.52 -9.69
CA PHE A 248 21.24 -20.82 -10.85
C PHE A 248 19.81 -21.30 -11.12
N PRO A 249 18.83 -20.40 -11.31
CA PRO A 249 17.45 -20.80 -11.56
C PRO A 249 17.28 -21.18 -13.04
N GLU A 250 17.27 -22.48 -13.33
CA GLU A 250 17.01 -22.98 -14.69
C GLU A 250 15.55 -22.75 -15.09
N GLY A 251 15.31 -22.36 -16.34
CA GLY A 251 13.96 -22.22 -16.89
C GLY A 251 13.22 -20.93 -16.51
N VAL A 252 13.91 -19.93 -15.96
CA VAL A 252 13.33 -18.58 -15.74
C VAL A 252 13.08 -17.92 -17.10
N ASN A 253 11.87 -17.37 -17.26
CA ASN A 253 11.46 -16.69 -18.47
C ASN A 253 12.28 -15.40 -18.68
N SER A 254 12.79 -15.19 -19.90
CA SER A 254 13.58 -14.02 -20.27
C SER A 254 12.80 -12.70 -20.25
N HIS A 255 11.47 -12.74 -20.13
CA HIS A 255 10.62 -11.55 -20.05
C HIS A 255 10.61 -10.86 -18.68
N LEU A 256 11.09 -11.53 -17.62
CA LEU A 256 11.33 -10.84 -16.36
C LEU A 256 12.70 -10.15 -16.46
N GLU A 257 12.80 -8.89 -16.02
CA GLU A 257 14.05 -8.12 -15.96
C GLU A 257 14.99 -8.67 -14.86
N ILE A 258 15.36 -9.94 -14.99
CA ILE A 258 16.19 -10.71 -14.07
C ILE A 258 17.57 -10.85 -14.70
N GLU A 259 18.57 -10.30 -14.02
CA GLU A 259 19.95 -10.27 -14.50
C GLU A 259 20.85 -11.03 -13.52
N LYS A 260 21.67 -11.96 -14.02
CA LYS A 260 22.77 -12.52 -13.22
C LYS A 260 23.93 -11.53 -13.21
N ILE A 261 24.29 -11.06 -12.02
CA ILE A 261 25.30 -10.00 -11.85
C ILE A 261 26.60 -10.52 -11.26
N GLY A 262 26.62 -11.77 -10.81
CA GLY A 262 27.83 -12.41 -10.33
C GLY A 262 27.58 -13.72 -9.60
N ALA A 263 28.60 -14.14 -8.86
CA ALA A 263 28.53 -15.23 -7.90
C ALA A 263 29.30 -14.80 -6.65
N THR A 264 28.87 -15.30 -5.49
CA THR A 264 29.54 -15.05 -4.23
C THR A 264 30.79 -15.93 -4.10
N LYS A 265 31.60 -15.72 -3.05
CA LYS A 265 32.79 -16.56 -2.80
C LYS A 265 32.43 -18.01 -2.50
N SER A 266 31.24 -18.24 -1.93
CA SER A 266 30.69 -19.55 -1.61
C SER A 266 30.05 -20.25 -2.81
N GLY A 267 30.02 -19.62 -3.99
CA GLY A 267 29.43 -20.16 -5.21
C GLY A 267 27.93 -19.90 -5.36
N ASN A 268 27.31 -19.18 -4.43
CA ASN A 268 25.92 -18.74 -4.55
C ASN A 268 25.78 -17.75 -5.72
N ILE A 269 24.61 -17.69 -6.34
CA ILE A 269 24.35 -16.83 -7.50
C ILE A 269 23.82 -15.48 -7.05
N ILE A 270 24.43 -14.40 -7.53
CA ILE A 270 23.95 -13.03 -7.28
C ILE A 270 23.12 -12.60 -8.48
N MET A 271 21.88 -12.21 -8.23
CA MET A 271 20.95 -11.74 -9.27
C MET A 271 20.38 -10.38 -8.90
N ARG A 272 20.10 -9.57 -9.92
CA ARG A 272 19.32 -8.34 -9.82
C ARG A 272 17.94 -8.61 -10.41
N ILE A 273 16.91 -8.25 -9.66
CA ILE A 273 15.50 -8.47 -10.04
C ILE A 273 14.68 -7.19 -9.82
N PRO A 274 13.48 -7.08 -10.41
CA PRO A 274 12.60 -5.93 -10.19
C PRO A 274 12.21 -5.76 -8.72
N ARG A 275 12.02 -4.52 -8.29
CA ARG A 275 11.46 -4.16 -6.98
C ARG A 275 9.98 -3.80 -7.06
N TYR A 276 9.44 -3.48 -5.89
CA TYR A 276 8.08 -2.99 -5.74
C TYR A 276 7.09 -4.04 -6.25
N ALA A 277 6.11 -3.64 -7.07
CA ALA A 277 5.12 -4.57 -7.61
C ALA A 277 5.76 -5.71 -8.45
N GLY A 278 6.96 -5.48 -9.02
CA GLY A 278 7.68 -6.47 -9.83
C GLY A 278 8.37 -7.57 -9.01
N PHE A 279 8.63 -7.36 -7.71
CA PHE A 279 9.37 -8.32 -6.90
C PHE A 279 8.58 -9.62 -6.67
N SER A 280 7.32 -9.50 -6.25
CA SER A 280 6.46 -10.65 -5.92
C SER A 280 6.30 -11.65 -7.08
N PRO A 281 5.97 -11.23 -8.33
CA PRO A 281 5.89 -12.16 -9.46
C PRO A 281 7.26 -12.76 -9.82
N ALA A 282 8.35 -12.00 -9.70
CA ALA A 282 9.70 -12.53 -9.93
C ALA A 282 10.07 -13.60 -8.89
N ALA A 283 9.80 -13.34 -7.61
CA ALA A 283 10.05 -14.28 -6.52
C ALA A 283 9.23 -15.58 -6.66
N ILE A 284 7.97 -15.49 -7.10
CA ILE A 284 7.14 -16.67 -7.42
C ILE A 284 7.77 -17.51 -8.54
N GLN A 285 8.21 -16.88 -9.63
CA GLN A 285 8.82 -17.61 -10.74
C GLN A 285 10.13 -18.28 -10.31
N LEU A 286 10.96 -17.57 -9.55
CA LEU A 286 12.18 -18.13 -8.99
C LEU A 286 11.87 -19.31 -8.06
N ALA A 287 10.92 -19.18 -7.13
CA ALA A 287 10.54 -20.27 -6.23
C ALA A 287 10.12 -21.55 -6.99
N LYS A 288 9.44 -21.43 -8.13
CA LYS A 288 9.05 -22.57 -8.99
C LYS A 288 10.23 -23.32 -9.61
N THR A 289 11.41 -22.68 -9.74
CA THR A 289 12.64 -23.34 -10.21
C THR A 289 13.34 -24.16 -9.12
N GLY A 290 12.83 -24.14 -7.90
CA GLY A 290 13.40 -24.89 -6.77
C GLY A 290 14.70 -24.30 -6.22
N VAL A 291 14.93 -23.00 -6.40
CA VAL A 291 15.99 -22.25 -5.71
C VAL A 291 15.57 -21.89 -4.28
N VAL A 292 16.57 -21.59 -3.46
CA VAL A 292 16.43 -21.07 -2.10
C VAL A 292 17.04 -19.67 -2.06
N PHE A 293 16.26 -18.71 -1.57
CA PHE A 293 16.75 -17.35 -1.30
C PHE A 293 17.70 -17.39 -0.09
N LYS A 294 18.96 -17.03 -0.29
CA LYS A 294 19.97 -16.92 0.77
C LYS A 294 19.98 -15.52 1.38
N GLU A 295 19.96 -14.52 0.51
CA GLU A 295 19.79 -13.13 0.90
C GLU A 295 18.82 -12.47 -0.06
N ILE A 296 18.07 -11.52 0.45
CA ILE A 296 17.37 -10.54 -0.36
C ILE A 296 17.89 -9.21 0.19
N ALA A 297 18.46 -8.37 -0.68
CA ALA A 297 19.18 -7.12 -0.42
C ALA A 297 19.89 -7.00 0.94
N GLY A 298 20.69 -8.03 1.17
CA GLY A 298 21.56 -8.17 2.32
C GLY A 298 20.96 -8.87 3.53
N ASN A 299 19.65 -9.08 3.57
CA ASN A 299 18.96 -9.69 4.70
C ASN A 299 18.72 -11.19 4.46
N ASN A 300 18.94 -11.99 5.51
CA ASN A 300 18.67 -13.44 5.54
C ASN A 300 17.72 -13.84 6.69
N SER A 301 17.17 -12.85 7.39
CA SER A 301 16.37 -12.99 8.59
C SER A 301 14.88 -12.84 8.25
N ALA A 302 14.07 -12.17 9.07
CA ALA A 302 12.64 -11.99 8.82
C ALA A 302 12.35 -11.35 7.46
N ILE A 303 11.33 -11.86 6.78
CA ILE A 303 10.70 -11.24 5.63
C ILE A 303 9.19 -11.31 5.78
N MET A 304 8.54 -10.16 5.63
CA MET A 304 7.10 -10.02 5.68
C MET A 304 6.50 -10.16 4.29
N LEU A 305 5.26 -10.65 4.24
CA LEU A 305 4.41 -10.67 3.06
C LEU A 305 2.95 -10.55 3.48
N THR A 306 2.10 -10.11 2.56
CA THR A 306 0.65 -10.16 2.75
C THR A 306 -0.01 -11.07 1.73
N VAL A 307 -1.06 -11.73 2.19
CA VAL A 307 -1.90 -12.62 1.38
C VAL A 307 -3.36 -12.24 1.55
N LEU A 308 -4.17 -12.44 0.51
CA LEU A 308 -5.61 -12.31 0.58
C LEU A 308 -6.25 -13.69 0.73
N THR A 309 -7.17 -13.80 1.69
CA THR A 309 -7.81 -15.07 2.06
C THR A 309 -9.28 -14.87 2.40
N PRO A 310 -10.11 -15.92 2.33
CA PRO A 310 -11.45 -15.89 2.90
C PRO A 310 -11.44 -15.58 4.40
N LEU A 311 -12.48 -14.92 4.93
CA LEU A 311 -12.56 -14.53 6.36
C LEU A 311 -12.28 -15.68 7.34
N GLN A 312 -12.86 -16.86 7.08
CA GLN A 312 -12.72 -18.05 7.93
C GLN A 312 -11.34 -18.72 7.83
N PHE A 313 -10.50 -18.32 6.88
CA PHE A 313 -9.18 -18.93 6.71
C PHE A 313 -8.29 -18.63 7.92
N LYS A 314 -7.63 -19.67 8.44
CA LYS A 314 -6.65 -19.56 9.52
C LYS A 314 -5.35 -20.14 9.06
N PHE A 315 -4.33 -19.29 9.00
CA PHE A 315 -2.98 -19.71 8.65
C PHE A 315 -2.39 -20.50 9.81
N LYS A 316 -2.02 -21.77 9.56
CA LYS A 316 -1.33 -22.62 10.53
C LYS A 316 -0.13 -23.24 9.84
N ASP A 317 1.05 -22.80 10.25
CA ASP A 317 2.34 -23.30 9.77
C ASP A 317 3.41 -22.94 10.80
N ASP A 318 4.18 -23.91 11.27
CA ASP A 318 5.22 -23.68 12.29
C ASP A 318 6.40 -22.85 11.77
N THR A 319 6.46 -22.63 10.46
CA THR A 319 7.49 -21.82 9.79
C THR A 319 7.04 -20.39 9.49
N VAL A 320 5.83 -20.01 9.89
CA VAL A 320 5.22 -18.72 9.59
C VAL A 320 4.56 -18.14 10.85
N GLN A 321 4.72 -16.84 11.06
CA GLN A 321 4.05 -16.11 12.12
C GLN A 321 3.07 -15.09 11.52
N VAL A 322 1.86 -15.05 12.06
CA VAL A 322 0.83 -14.11 11.63
C VAL A 322 0.89 -12.86 12.48
N LEU A 323 1.26 -11.72 11.88
CA LEU A 323 1.40 -10.48 12.61
C LEU A 323 0.06 -9.79 12.89
N PHE A 324 -0.77 -9.68 11.86
CA PHE A 324 -2.13 -9.16 11.95
C PHE A 324 -3.03 -9.73 10.85
N GLU A 325 -4.33 -9.68 11.10
CA GLU A 325 -5.38 -9.85 10.11
C GLU A 325 -6.06 -8.49 9.90
N GLN A 326 -6.37 -8.13 8.65
CA GLN A 326 -7.00 -6.86 8.31
C GLN A 326 -8.15 -7.13 7.32
N PRO A 327 -9.40 -6.80 7.64
CA PRO A 327 -10.52 -6.95 6.71
C PRO A 327 -10.31 -6.13 5.42
N ILE A 328 -10.75 -6.66 4.27
CA ILE A 328 -10.92 -5.85 3.06
C ILE A 328 -12.28 -5.18 3.17
N THR A 329 -12.28 -3.87 3.44
CA THR A 329 -13.47 -3.14 3.89
C THR A 329 -14.62 -3.13 2.87
N THR A 330 -14.30 -3.34 1.60
CA THR A 330 -15.24 -3.41 0.47
C THR A 330 -15.58 -4.83 0.03
N LYS A 331 -14.89 -5.85 0.56
CA LYS A 331 -15.11 -7.27 0.24
C LYS A 331 -15.34 -8.05 1.53
N GLU A 332 -16.60 -8.16 1.94
CA GLU A 332 -16.99 -8.74 3.23
C GLU A 332 -16.56 -10.20 3.43
N ASP A 333 -16.25 -10.94 2.36
CA ASP A 333 -15.79 -12.31 2.41
C ASP A 333 -14.26 -12.46 2.45
N GLN A 334 -13.51 -11.35 2.34
CA GLN A 334 -12.05 -11.35 2.24
C GLN A 334 -11.35 -10.58 3.37
N LYS A 335 -10.17 -11.07 3.72
CA LYS A 335 -9.22 -10.38 4.59
C LYS A 335 -7.79 -10.52 4.06
N ARG A 336 -6.99 -9.52 4.42
CA ARG A 336 -5.55 -9.53 4.31
C ARG A 336 -4.94 -10.15 5.57
N ILE A 337 -3.95 -11.01 5.39
CA ILE A 337 -3.16 -11.57 6.49
C ILE A 337 -1.70 -11.18 6.27
N ALA A 338 -1.09 -10.54 7.28
CA ALA A 338 0.35 -10.28 7.31
C ALA A 338 1.09 -11.48 7.89
N LEU A 339 1.89 -12.12 7.03
CA LEU A 339 2.70 -13.28 7.36
C LEU A 339 4.17 -12.87 7.47
N VAL A 340 4.90 -13.51 8.37
CA VAL A 340 6.34 -13.36 8.54
C VAL A 340 6.97 -14.74 8.49
N THR A 341 8.01 -14.89 7.68
CA THR A 341 8.89 -16.07 7.68
C THR A 341 10.34 -15.60 7.60
N THR A 342 11.29 -16.52 7.43
CA THR A 342 12.69 -16.14 7.15
C THR A 342 12.99 -16.21 5.65
N VAL A 343 13.93 -15.40 5.18
CA VAL A 343 14.36 -15.40 3.77
C VAL A 343 14.66 -16.80 3.22
N PRO A 344 15.41 -17.69 3.92
CA PRO A 344 15.63 -19.07 3.47
C PRO A 344 14.38 -19.94 3.37
N LYS A 345 13.30 -19.59 4.06
CA LYS A 345 12.03 -20.33 4.06
C LYS A 345 10.99 -19.75 3.09
N LEU A 346 11.27 -18.57 2.52
CA LEU A 346 10.36 -17.87 1.60
C LEU A 346 9.96 -18.75 0.41
N ASN A 347 10.91 -19.47 -0.20
CA ASN A 347 10.61 -20.31 -1.36
C ASN A 347 9.54 -21.37 -1.05
N SER A 348 9.65 -22.02 0.11
CA SER A 348 8.75 -23.08 0.55
C SER A 348 7.36 -22.51 0.86
N LEU A 349 7.32 -21.33 1.51
CA LEU A 349 6.08 -20.61 1.74
C LEU A 349 5.39 -20.24 0.41
N LEU A 350 6.12 -19.68 -0.56
CA LEU A 350 5.54 -19.31 -1.85
C LEU A 350 4.94 -20.51 -2.60
N LEU A 351 5.63 -21.66 -2.58
CA LEU A 351 5.10 -22.90 -3.17
C LEU A 351 3.84 -23.38 -2.44
N GLN A 352 3.82 -23.30 -1.11
CA GLN A 352 2.65 -23.66 -0.30
C GLN A 352 1.45 -22.75 -0.60
N LEU A 353 1.66 -21.44 -0.76
CA LEU A 353 0.59 -20.50 -1.13
C LEU A 353 0.00 -20.85 -2.50
N ILE A 354 0.84 -21.19 -3.47
CA ILE A 354 0.41 -21.62 -4.81
C ILE A 354 -0.43 -22.89 -4.74
N GLU A 355 0.05 -23.91 -4.02
CA GLU A 355 -0.65 -25.19 -3.84
C GLU A 355 -2.03 -24.99 -3.19
N LYS A 356 -2.08 -24.16 -2.14
CA LYS A 356 -3.33 -23.83 -1.42
C LYS A 356 -4.22 -22.81 -2.16
N LYS A 357 -3.80 -22.33 -3.34
CA LYS A 357 -4.48 -21.27 -4.12
C LYS A 357 -4.75 -20.00 -3.30
N ILE A 358 -3.83 -19.67 -2.39
CA ILE A 358 -3.88 -18.44 -1.61
C ILE A 358 -3.27 -17.33 -2.45
N LEU A 359 -3.98 -16.21 -2.58
CA LEU A 359 -3.52 -15.08 -3.36
C LEU A 359 -2.42 -14.34 -2.59
N LEU A 360 -1.20 -14.37 -3.11
CA LEU A 360 -0.14 -13.47 -2.66
C LEU A 360 -0.47 -12.06 -3.11
N GLU A 361 -0.52 -11.13 -2.17
CA GLU A 361 -0.70 -9.70 -2.47
C GLU A 361 0.66 -9.04 -2.70
N HIS A 362 1.57 -9.15 -1.72
CA HIS A 362 2.87 -8.49 -1.78
C HIS A 362 3.90 -9.14 -0.87
N ILE A 363 5.16 -9.17 -1.30
CA ILE A 363 6.31 -9.50 -0.45
C ILE A 363 7.09 -8.21 -0.21
N TYR A 364 7.32 -7.87 1.05
CA TYR A 364 8.07 -6.66 1.41
C TYR A 364 9.56 -6.98 1.37
N ASP A 365 10.18 -6.73 0.22
CA ASP A 365 11.58 -7.04 -0.09
C ASP A 365 12.58 -6.11 0.61
N TYR A 366 12.22 -5.66 1.82
CA TYR A 366 12.73 -4.58 2.69
C TYR A 366 13.10 -3.29 1.94
#